data_AF-A0ABC9SQU7-F1
#
_entry.id   AF-A0ABC9SQU7-F1
#
_cell.length_a   1.000
_cell.length_b   1.000
_cell.length_c   1.000
_cell.angle_alpha   90.00
_cell.angle_beta   90.00
_cell.angle_gamma   90.00
#
_symmetry.space_group_name_H-M   'P 1'
#
loop_
_entity.id
_entity.type
_entity.pdbx_description
1 polymer ?
#
loop_
_entity_poly.entity_id
_entity_poly.type
_entity_poly.pdbx_seq_one_letter_code
_entity_poly.pdbx_strand_id
1 'polypeptide(L)' 'MNIIHIEIKNHYKSDKENKVETIPIIKRVYYENGDIKFEILGEKNVPMTWLDK' A
#
# COMPACT_ATOMS: atom_id res chain seq x y z
N MET A 1 -30.86 1.07 -31.69
CA MET A 1 -30.43 0.20 -30.58
C MET A 1 -29.08 0.72 -30.10
N ASN A 2 -29.02 1.44 -28.99
CA ASN A 2 -27.83 2.16 -28.54
C ASN A 2 -27.18 1.38 -27.38
N ILE A 3 -26.40 0.35 -27.72
CA ILE A 3 -25.71 -0.54 -26.75
C ILE A 3 -24.21 -0.22 -26.76
N ILE A 4 -23.87 1.06 -26.84
CA ILE A 4 -22.50 1.53 -26.79
C ILE A 4 -22.53 2.69 -25.81
N HIS A 5 -21.62 2.70 -24.82
CA HIS A 5 -21.39 3.72 -23.77
C HIS A 5 -21.85 3.41 -22.33
N ILE A 6 -22.17 2.17 -21.95
CA ILE A 6 -22.32 1.83 -20.52
C ILE A 6 -21.16 0.96 -20.01
N GLU A 7 -20.58 0.08 -20.84
CA GLU A 7 -19.52 -0.84 -20.41
C GLU A 7 -18.16 -0.16 -20.14
N ILE A 8 -17.89 0.97 -20.79
CA ILE A 8 -16.58 1.63 -20.69
C ILE A 8 -16.39 2.33 -19.33
N LYS A 9 -17.48 2.76 -18.67
CA LYS A 9 -17.39 3.49 -17.38
C LYS A 9 -17.01 2.59 -16.20
N ASN A 10 -17.29 1.29 -16.29
CA ASN A 10 -16.98 0.34 -15.22
C ASN A 10 -15.53 -0.16 -15.30
N HIS A 11 -14.92 -0.16 -16.49
CA HIS A 11 -13.53 -0.60 -16.65
C HIS A 11 -12.50 0.42 -16.12
N TYR A 12 -12.82 1.72 -16.12
CA TYR A 12 -11.95 2.76 -15.55
C TYR A 12 -11.97 2.86 -14.02
N LYS A 13 -12.85 2.11 -13.34
CA LYS A 13 -12.92 2.10 -11.86
C LYS A 13 -12.12 0.96 -11.22
N SER A 14 -11.91 -0.17 -11.91
CA SER A 14 -11.27 -1.34 -11.29
C SER A 14 -9.76 -1.17 -11.02
N ASP A 15 -9.04 -0.38 -11.83
CA ASP A 15 -7.58 -0.24 -11.69
C ASP A 15 -7.15 0.78 -10.63
N LYS A 16 -8.09 1.58 -10.11
CA LYS A 16 -7.79 2.61 -9.09
C LYS A 16 -7.89 2.11 -7.64
N GLU A 17 -8.43 0.92 -7.41
CA GLU A 17 -8.99 0.58 -6.10
C GLU A 17 -8.12 -0.28 -5.18
N ASN A 18 -6.95 -0.78 -5.61
CA ASN A 18 -6.05 -1.53 -4.70
C ASN A 18 -4.58 -1.16 -4.88
N LYS A 19 -4.25 0.14 -4.81
CA LYS A 19 -2.85 0.54 -4.62
C LYS A 19 -2.37 -0.04 -3.29
N VAL A 20 -1.41 -0.96 -3.36
CA VAL A 20 -0.74 -1.53 -2.19
C VAL A 20 0.67 -0.96 -2.11
N GLU A 21 1.15 -0.77 -0.89
CA GLU A 21 2.49 -0.27 -0.60
C GLU A 21 3.20 -1.28 0.31
N THR A 22 4.49 -1.51 0.04
CA THR A 22 5.30 -2.46 0.81
C THR A 22 5.92 -1.73 2.00
N ILE A 23 5.53 -2.11 3.21
CA ILE A 23 6.08 -1.55 4.46
C ILE A 23 6.93 -2.58 5.20
N PRO A 24 8.05 -2.18 5.83
CA PRO A 24 8.84 -3.07 6.66
C PRO A 24 8.12 -3.38 7.99
N ILE A 25 8.17 -4.63 8.42
CA ILE A 25 7.74 -5.05 9.75
C ILE A 25 8.93 -4.91 10.69
N ILE A 26 8.82 -4.00 11.66
CA ILE A 26 9.86 -3.78 12.68
C ILE A 26 9.74 -4.87 13.75
N LYS A 27 10.82 -5.62 13.96
CA LYS A 27 10.95 -6.60 15.05
C LYS A 27 11.34 -5.93 16.37
N ARG A 28 12.30 -5.01 16.30
CA ARG A 28 12.89 -4.36 17.47
C ARG A 28 13.37 -2.96 17.11
N VAL A 29 13.16 -2.03 18.04
CA VAL A 29 13.76 -0.69 18.03
C VAL A 29 14.80 -0.64 19.14
N TYR A 30 16.00 -0.14 18.87
CA TYR A 30 17.07 -0.03 19.86
C TYR A 30 17.98 1.16 19.56
N TYR A 31 18.74 1.57 20.58
CA TYR A 31 19.77 2.60 20.43
C TYR A 31 21.14 1.94 20.29
N GLU A 32 21.92 2.39 19.31
CA GLU A 32 23.31 2.00 19.14
C GLU A 32 24.12 3.26 18.86
N ASN A 33 25.10 3.55 19.73
CA ASN A 33 25.95 4.74 19.65
C ASN A 33 25.20 6.08 19.61
N GLY A 34 24.03 6.15 20.27
CA GLY A 34 23.19 7.35 20.29
C GLY A 34 22.22 7.44 19.11
N ASP A 35 22.34 6.56 18.11
CA ASP A 35 21.45 6.50 16.97
C ASP A 35 20.35 5.45 17.17
N ILE A 36 19.15 5.76 16.68
CA ILE A 36 18.04 4.81 16.66
C ILE A 36 18.25 3.85 15.49
N LYS A 37 18.20 2.55 15.79
CA LYS A 37 18.25 1.47 14.80
C LYS A 37 17.00 0.60 14.87
N PHE A 38 16.69 0.01 13.72
CA PHE A 38 15.53 -0.84 13.52
C PHE A 38 15.98 -2.22 13.03
N GLU A 39 15.58 -3.27 13.73
CA GLU A 39 15.70 -4.65 13.24
C GLU A 39 14.43 -4.98 12.44
N ILE A 40 14.59 -5.28 11.15
CA ILE A 40 13.47 -5.57 10.24
C ILE A 40 13.25 -7.09 10.21
N LEU A 41 12.01 -7.53 10.49
CA LEU A 41 11.62 -8.94 10.44
C LEU A 41 11.27 -9.39 9.01
N GLY A 42 10.79 -8.48 8.18
CA GLY A 42 10.34 -8.73 6.83
C GLY A 42 9.53 -7.57 6.29
N GLU A 43 8.79 -7.83 5.23
CA GLU A 43 8.01 -6.82 4.51
C GLU A 43 6.55 -7.27 4.38
N LYS A 44 5.64 -6.30 4.32
CA LYS A 44 4.21 -6.55 4.15
C LYS A 44 3.60 -5.55 3.18
N ASN A 45 2.83 -6.06 2.24
CA ASN A 45 2.00 -5.23 1.38
C ASN A 45 0.75 -4.82 2.15
N VAL A 46 0.53 -3.52 2.30
CA VAL A 46 -0.66 -2.93 2.91
C VAL A 46 -1.41 -2.08 1.89
N PRO A 47 -2.75 -2.01 1.95
CA PRO A 47 -3.49 -1.06 1.14
C PRO A 47 -3.05 0.36 1.46
N MET A 48 -2.84 1.18 0.44
CA MET A 48 -2.42 2.58 0.60
C MET A 48 -3.47 3.42 1.34
N THR A 49 -4.73 2.96 1.39
CA THR A 49 -5.79 3.54 2.20
C THR A 49 -5.56 3.44 3.71
N TRP A 50 -4.65 2.57 4.16
CA TRP A 50 -4.27 2.41 5.58
C TRP A 50 -3.13 3.32 5.99
N LEU A 51 -2.47 3.95 5.03
CA LEU A 51 -1.39 4.90 5.28
C LEU A 51 -1.99 6.30 5.21
N ASP A 52 -1.99 7.00 6.36
CA ASP A 52 -2.38 8.41 6.40
C ASP A 52 -1.36 9.24 5.61
N LYS A 53 -1.87 10.22 4.86
CA LYS A 53 -1.10 11.03 3.90
C LYS A 53 -0.65 12.36 4.48
#